data_AF-K1U9C7-F1
#
_entry.id   AF-K1U9C7-F1
#
_cell.length_a   1.000
_cell.length_b   1.000
_cell.length_c   1.000
_cell.angle_alpha   90.00
_cell.angle_beta   90.00
_cell.angle_gamma   90.00
#
_symmetry.space_group_name_H-M   'P 1'
#
loop_
_entity.id
_entity.type
_entity.pdbx_description
1 polymer ?
#
loop_
_entity_poly.entity_id
_entity_poly.type
_entity_poly.pdbx_seq_one_letter_code
_entity_poly.pdbx_strand_id
1 'polypeptide(L)'
;DTTGTGIRAFCDTLLHAPRPVRIAFLGDSFVEGDILTADLREKLQAAYGGGGTGFAPMASPLTGFRRTVRTESKGWTTYNIMQRKKAPEGLRDHFFVSGWVSQPAAGASTRWENTDARARLDSCTGARLLFRSPGESRIEVTLNDTLRRTFDIPADEAVRQIVIRAPHIHALTCRVLTPGEGFIGYGGIFEGDGVVVDNYSVRSNNGQA
;
A
#
# COMPACT_ATOMS: atom_id res chain seq x y z
N ASP A 1 -15.32 15.51 13.64
CA ASP A 1 -15.35 16.65 14.59
C ASP A 1 -16.43 17.63 14.12
N THR A 2 -17.49 17.79 14.90
CA THR A 2 -18.62 18.68 14.58
C THR A 2 -18.29 20.16 14.81
N THR A 3 -17.15 20.46 15.42
CA THR A 3 -16.68 21.84 15.69
C THR A 3 -15.90 22.44 14.52
N GLY A 4 -15.53 21.62 13.51
CA GLY A 4 -14.76 22.06 12.35
C GLY A 4 -13.31 22.43 12.65
N THR A 5 -12.84 22.24 13.89
CA THR A 5 -11.45 22.52 14.26
C THR A 5 -10.48 21.56 13.58
N GLY A 6 -10.86 20.27 13.50
CA GLY A 6 -10.05 19.26 12.82
C GLY A 6 -9.88 19.52 11.32
N ILE A 7 -10.94 19.94 10.62
CA ILE A 7 -10.83 20.23 9.18
C ILE A 7 -10.02 21.49 8.92
N ARG A 8 -10.12 22.52 9.77
CA ARG A 8 -9.28 23.72 9.66
C ARG A 8 -7.81 23.39 9.86
N ALA A 9 -7.45 22.67 10.92
CA ALA A 9 -6.06 22.27 11.16
C ALA A 9 -5.48 21.41 10.02
N PHE A 10 -6.31 20.55 9.42
CA PHE A 10 -5.96 19.79 8.23
C PHE A 10 -5.71 20.71 7.02
N CYS A 11 -6.64 21.62 6.72
CA CYS A 11 -6.49 22.58 5.63
C CYS A 11 -5.25 23.48 5.82
N ASP A 12 -5.02 23.97 7.03
CA ASP A 12 -3.84 24.78 7.35
C ASP A 12 -2.55 23.99 7.11
N THR A 13 -2.53 22.71 7.48
CA THR A 13 -1.40 21.82 7.19
C THR A 13 -1.21 21.64 5.68
N LEU A 14 -2.30 21.42 4.94
CA LEU A 14 -2.28 21.24 3.49
C LEU A 14 -1.75 22.48 2.75
N LEU A 15 -2.09 23.67 3.25
CA LEU A 15 -1.73 24.94 2.63
C LEU A 15 -0.35 25.46 3.01
N HIS A 16 0.12 25.15 4.22
CA HIS A 16 1.26 25.87 4.81
C HIS A 16 2.39 24.96 5.31
N ALA A 17 2.15 23.67 5.52
CA ALA A 17 3.19 22.82 6.07
C ALA A 17 4.22 22.45 4.99
N PRO A 18 5.54 22.55 5.28
CA PRO A 18 6.58 22.14 4.34
C PRO A 18 6.72 20.61 4.25
N ARG A 19 5.93 19.86 5.02
CA ARG A 19 5.98 18.40 5.10
C ARG A 19 4.89 17.77 4.23
N PRO A 20 5.10 16.57 3.69
CA PRO A 20 4.06 15.80 3.01
C PRO A 20 2.81 15.60 3.87
N VAL A 21 1.65 15.60 3.23
CA VAL A 21 0.35 15.34 3.85
C VAL A 21 -0.18 14.00 3.38
N ARG A 22 -0.41 13.09 4.31
CA ARG A 22 -0.96 11.77 4.05
C ARG A 22 -2.42 11.71 4.47
N ILE A 23 -3.25 11.23 3.55
CA ILE A 23 -4.69 11.08 3.72
C ILE A 23 -4.99 9.60 3.55
N ALA A 24 -5.53 8.97 4.60
CA ALA A 24 -6.04 7.61 4.52
C ALA A 24 -7.56 7.67 4.30
N PHE A 25 -8.02 7.24 3.13
CA PHE A 25 -9.44 7.11 2.85
C PHE A 25 -9.89 5.68 3.15
N LEU A 26 -10.70 5.51 4.18
CA LEU A 26 -11.27 4.22 4.58
C LEU A 26 -12.71 4.16 4.09
N GLY A 27 -13.05 3.12 3.34
CA GLY A 27 -14.39 2.97 2.78
C GLY A 27 -14.77 1.52 2.49
N ASP A 28 -15.99 1.33 2.02
CA ASP A 28 -16.53 0.03 1.64
C ASP A 28 -16.25 -0.28 0.16
N SER A 29 -17.13 -1.08 -0.46
CA SER A 29 -17.09 -1.41 -1.88
C SER A 29 -17.06 -0.20 -2.82
N PHE A 30 -17.57 0.97 -2.42
CA PHE A 30 -17.70 2.13 -3.31
C PHE A 30 -16.34 2.69 -3.75
N VAL A 31 -15.29 2.44 -2.95
CA VAL A 31 -13.91 2.85 -3.26
C VAL A 31 -13.02 1.69 -3.72
N GLU A 32 -13.57 0.49 -3.90
CA GLU A 32 -12.81 -0.73 -4.19
C GLU A 32 -12.00 -0.71 -5.50
N GLY A 33 -12.53 -0.02 -6.51
CA GLY A 33 -11.84 0.22 -7.79
C GLY A 33 -11.03 1.52 -7.82
N ASP A 34 -10.83 2.16 -6.66
CA ASP A 34 -10.24 3.48 -6.53
C ASP A 34 -11.04 4.58 -7.26
N ILE A 35 -12.37 4.41 -7.38
CA ILE A 35 -13.22 5.25 -8.24
C ILE A 35 -13.25 6.70 -7.73
N LEU A 36 -13.80 6.91 -6.53
CA LEU A 36 -13.87 8.23 -5.91
C LEU A 36 -12.50 8.73 -5.43
N THR A 37 -11.70 7.84 -4.87
CA THR A 37 -10.39 8.15 -4.31
C THR A 37 -9.38 8.55 -5.39
N ALA A 38 -9.49 8.06 -6.62
CA ALA A 38 -8.67 8.53 -7.74
C ALA A 38 -8.92 10.00 -8.08
N ASP A 39 -10.19 10.43 -8.19
CA ASP A 39 -10.54 11.82 -8.47
C ASP A 39 -10.07 12.75 -7.35
N LEU A 40 -10.27 12.35 -6.09
CA LEU A 40 -9.80 13.10 -4.92
C LEU A 40 -8.28 13.22 -4.94
N ARG A 41 -7.57 12.11 -5.18
CA ARG A 41 -6.11 12.07 -5.24
C ARG A 41 -5.56 12.99 -6.33
N GLU A 42 -6.09 12.88 -7.55
CA GLU A 42 -5.67 13.70 -8.70
C GLU A 42 -5.85 15.19 -8.40
N LYS A 43 -7.02 15.59 -7.89
CA LYS A 43 -7.29 17.00 -7.56
C LYS A 43 -6.35 17.55 -6.48
N LEU A 44 -6.13 16.78 -5.42
CA LEU A 44 -5.24 17.21 -4.34
C LEU A 44 -3.78 17.25 -4.78
N GLN A 45 -3.32 16.26 -5.55
CA GLN A 45 -1.95 16.23 -6.06
C GLN A 45 -1.69 17.33 -7.10
N ALA A 46 -2.69 17.68 -7.91
CA ALA A 46 -2.59 18.80 -8.84
C ALA A 46 -2.52 20.15 -8.12
N ALA A 47 -3.28 20.32 -7.03
CA ALA A 47 -3.34 21.58 -6.29
C ALA A 47 -2.16 21.80 -5.34
N TYR A 48 -1.66 20.73 -4.70
CA TYR A 48 -0.71 20.83 -3.58
C TYR A 48 0.60 20.05 -3.80
N GLY A 49 0.82 19.57 -5.02
CA GLY A 49 1.93 18.66 -5.31
C GLY A 49 1.71 17.26 -4.74
N GLY A 50 2.67 16.38 -5.01
CA GLY A 50 2.56 14.95 -4.74
C GLY A 50 2.57 14.13 -6.02
N GLY A 51 2.40 12.83 -5.83
CA GLY A 51 2.38 11.84 -6.88
C GLY A 51 2.29 10.44 -6.30
N GLY A 52 2.24 9.45 -7.19
CA GLY A 52 2.03 8.07 -6.80
C GLY A 52 0.58 7.76 -6.45
N THR A 53 0.30 6.46 -6.41
CA THR A 53 -1.06 5.93 -6.23
C THR A 53 -1.47 5.79 -4.74
N GLY A 54 -0.55 6.02 -3.79
CA GLY A 54 -0.73 5.66 -2.39
C GLY A 54 -0.61 4.15 -2.15
N PHE A 55 -1.29 3.63 -1.13
CA PHE A 55 -1.27 2.21 -0.77
C PHE A 55 -1.85 1.31 -1.87
N ALA A 56 -1.19 0.19 -2.15
CA ALA A 56 -1.64 -0.93 -2.96
C ALA A 56 -1.31 -2.26 -2.26
N PRO A 57 -2.25 -3.22 -2.18
CA PRO A 57 -2.05 -4.45 -1.42
C PRO A 57 -0.98 -5.37 -2.04
N MET A 58 -0.41 -6.25 -1.21
CA MET A 58 0.56 -7.26 -1.66
C MET A 58 -0.05 -8.22 -2.67
N ALA A 59 -1.24 -8.73 -2.37
CA ALA A 59 -2.07 -9.46 -3.29
C ALA A 59 -3.52 -9.24 -2.90
N SER A 60 -4.41 -9.16 -3.88
CA SER A 60 -5.85 -9.14 -3.64
C SER A 60 -6.57 -9.52 -4.94
N PRO A 61 -7.69 -10.26 -4.86
CA PRO A 61 -8.57 -10.50 -6.01
C PRO A 61 -9.08 -9.20 -6.66
N LEU A 62 -8.99 -8.08 -5.93
CA LEU A 62 -9.54 -6.80 -6.33
C LEU A 62 -8.56 -5.94 -7.14
N THR A 63 -7.29 -6.32 -7.18
CA THR A 63 -6.24 -5.56 -7.86
C THR A 63 -6.54 -5.29 -9.33
N GLY A 64 -7.24 -6.21 -10.01
CA GLY A 64 -7.64 -6.05 -11.42
C GLY A 64 -8.68 -4.96 -11.67
N PHE A 65 -9.40 -4.49 -10.65
CA PHE A 65 -10.40 -3.41 -10.79
C PHE A 65 -9.76 -2.01 -10.70
N ARG A 66 -8.53 -1.91 -10.18
CA ARG A 66 -7.88 -0.63 -9.94
C ARG A 66 -7.08 -0.20 -11.16
N ARG A 67 -7.48 0.92 -11.77
CA ARG A 67 -6.78 1.49 -12.95
C ARG A 67 -5.58 2.36 -12.60
N THR A 68 -5.48 2.85 -11.37
CA THR A 68 -4.43 3.78 -10.92
C THR A 68 -3.10 3.12 -10.56
N VAL A 69 -3.04 1.79 -10.58
CA VAL A 69 -1.80 1.00 -10.45
C VAL A 69 -2.05 -0.38 -11.02
N ARG A 70 -1.21 -0.84 -11.94
CA ARG A 70 -1.24 -2.23 -12.39
C ARG A 70 -0.53 -3.09 -11.35
N THR A 71 -1.20 -4.11 -10.83
CA THR A 71 -0.61 -5.02 -9.84
C THR A 71 -0.61 -6.44 -10.37
N GLU A 72 0.55 -7.08 -10.34
CA GLU A 72 0.75 -8.47 -10.75
C GLU A 72 1.34 -9.24 -9.57
N SER A 73 0.59 -10.21 -9.04
CA SER A 73 0.98 -10.96 -7.83
C SER A 73 1.01 -12.46 -8.10
N LYS A 74 2.03 -13.16 -7.61
CA LYS A 74 2.22 -14.61 -7.77
C LYS A 74 2.71 -15.24 -6.47
N GLY A 75 2.22 -16.44 -6.14
CA GLY A 75 2.70 -17.20 -4.99
C GLY A 75 2.22 -16.69 -3.62
N TRP A 76 1.15 -15.90 -3.56
CA TRP A 76 0.57 -15.39 -2.32
C TRP A 76 -0.74 -16.10 -1.99
N THR A 77 -0.87 -16.57 -0.75
CA THR A 77 -2.15 -16.98 -0.16
C THR A 77 -2.72 -15.81 0.64
N THR A 78 -3.90 -15.32 0.27
CA THR A 78 -4.44 -14.06 0.82
C THR A 78 -5.76 -14.29 1.53
N TYR A 79 -5.94 -13.61 2.67
CA TYR A 79 -7.15 -13.66 3.49
C TYR A 79 -7.71 -12.26 3.71
N ASN A 80 -9.03 -12.17 3.84
CA ASN A 80 -9.77 -10.93 4.07
C ASN A 80 -10.41 -10.92 5.47
N ILE A 81 -10.40 -9.76 6.13
CA ILE A 81 -10.93 -9.56 7.49
C ILE A 81 -12.42 -9.92 7.62
N MET A 82 -13.23 -9.73 6.57
CA MET A 82 -14.65 -10.11 6.57
C MET A 82 -14.86 -11.62 6.66
N GLN A 83 -13.84 -12.40 6.29
CA GLN A 83 -13.82 -13.85 6.43
C GLN A 83 -12.77 -14.27 7.47
N ARG A 84 -12.52 -13.47 8.51
CA ARG A 84 -11.52 -13.71 9.57
C ARG A 84 -11.50 -15.15 10.08
N LYS A 85 -12.65 -15.79 10.29
CA LYS A 85 -12.73 -17.19 10.75
C LYS A 85 -12.11 -18.21 9.78
N LYS A 86 -12.08 -17.91 8.48
CA LYS A 86 -11.44 -18.74 7.45
C LYS A 86 -9.92 -18.55 7.36
N ALA A 87 -9.39 -17.48 7.97
CA ALA A 87 -7.94 -17.32 8.08
C ALA A 87 -7.38 -18.30 9.12
N PRO A 88 -6.16 -18.83 8.91
CA PRO A 88 -5.40 -19.56 9.91
C PRO A 88 -5.33 -18.78 11.23
N GLU A 89 -5.38 -19.48 12.36
CA GLU A 89 -5.44 -18.87 13.70
C GLU A 89 -4.36 -17.82 13.92
N GLY A 90 -3.10 -18.16 13.59
CA GLY A 90 -1.95 -17.26 13.69
C GLY A 90 -1.95 -16.05 12.74
N LEU A 91 -2.98 -15.84 11.93
CA LEU A 91 -3.15 -14.65 11.10
C LEU A 91 -4.32 -13.75 11.55
N ARG A 92 -5.20 -14.26 12.42
CA ARG A 92 -6.49 -13.63 12.71
C ARG A 92 -6.38 -12.26 13.38
N ASP A 93 -5.25 -11.97 14.03
CA ASP A 93 -4.99 -10.73 14.75
C ASP A 93 -4.00 -9.81 14.01
N HIS A 94 -3.65 -10.15 12.76
CA HIS A 94 -2.62 -9.46 11.99
C HIS A 94 -3.13 -8.79 10.72
N PHE A 95 -4.44 -8.62 10.56
CA PHE A 95 -5.01 -7.84 9.46
C PHE A 95 -4.51 -6.39 9.50
N PHE A 96 -4.06 -5.90 8.34
CA PHE A 96 -3.70 -4.49 8.19
C PHE A 96 -4.95 -3.63 8.04
N VAL A 97 -4.80 -2.31 8.08
CA VAL A 97 -5.91 -1.35 7.87
C VAL A 97 -6.63 -1.54 6.52
N SER A 98 -5.97 -2.16 5.54
CA SER A 98 -6.57 -2.56 4.27
C SER A 98 -7.56 -3.72 4.37
N GLY A 99 -7.63 -4.41 5.52
CA GLY A 99 -8.44 -5.62 5.72
C GLY A 99 -7.84 -6.89 5.09
N TRP A 100 -6.59 -6.85 4.64
CA TRP A 100 -5.92 -7.96 3.97
C TRP A 100 -4.65 -8.43 4.69
N VAL A 101 -4.38 -9.73 4.62
CA VAL A 101 -3.10 -10.37 4.94
C VAL A 101 -2.71 -11.32 3.82
N SER A 102 -1.44 -11.34 3.43
CA SER A 102 -0.93 -12.24 2.38
C SER A 102 0.28 -13.02 2.90
N GLN A 103 0.17 -14.35 2.91
CA GLN A 103 1.27 -15.27 3.21
C GLN A 103 2.00 -15.67 1.92
N PRO A 104 3.34 -15.53 1.86
CA PRO A 104 4.11 -15.93 0.69
C PRO A 104 4.46 -17.42 0.70
N ALA A 105 4.44 -18.05 -0.46
CA ALA A 105 5.32 -19.18 -0.74
C ALA A 105 6.76 -18.69 -1.02
N ALA A 106 7.74 -19.60 -1.00
CA ALA A 106 9.09 -19.26 -1.42
C ALA A 106 9.11 -18.78 -2.89
N GLY A 107 9.72 -17.64 -3.13
CA GLY A 107 9.75 -16.98 -4.44
C GLY A 107 8.49 -16.18 -4.79
N ALA A 108 7.51 -16.04 -3.87
CA ALA A 108 6.34 -15.19 -4.08
C ALA A 108 6.76 -13.77 -4.47
N SER A 109 6.02 -13.16 -5.39
CA SER A 109 6.37 -11.85 -5.93
C SER A 109 5.14 -11.00 -6.20
N THR A 110 5.29 -9.69 -6.01
CA THR A 110 4.32 -8.69 -6.46
C THR A 110 5.04 -7.58 -7.17
N ARG A 111 4.53 -7.21 -8.34
CA ARG A 111 4.96 -6.05 -9.10
C ARG A 111 3.83 -5.03 -9.16
N TRP A 112 4.16 -3.78 -8.85
CA TRP A 112 3.28 -2.64 -9.02
C TRP A 112 3.84 -1.71 -10.10
N GLU A 113 2.99 -1.27 -11.03
CA GLU A 113 3.31 -0.30 -12.07
C GLU A 113 2.39 0.91 -11.95
N ASN A 114 2.97 2.10 -11.92
CA ASN A 114 2.20 3.32 -12.07
C ASN A 114 1.63 3.41 -13.48
N THR A 115 0.42 3.96 -13.60
CA THR A 115 -0.30 4.10 -14.88
C THR A 115 -0.48 5.58 -15.23
N ASP A 116 -0.92 5.83 -16.45
CA ASP A 116 -1.31 7.15 -16.96
C ASP A 116 -2.82 7.42 -16.82
N ALA A 117 -3.55 6.54 -16.11
CA ALA A 117 -5.01 6.61 -15.99
C ALA A 117 -5.51 7.89 -15.30
N ARG A 118 -4.63 8.59 -14.56
CA ARG A 118 -4.82 9.88 -13.90
C ARG A 118 -3.52 10.67 -13.90
N ALA A 119 -3.61 11.99 -13.81
CA ALA A 119 -2.44 12.84 -13.67
C ALA A 119 -1.65 12.49 -12.39
N ARG A 120 -0.34 12.75 -12.43
CA ARG A 120 0.60 12.66 -11.28
C ARG A 120 0.87 11.25 -10.71
N LEU A 121 0.18 10.20 -11.17
CA LEU A 121 0.44 8.83 -10.71
C LEU A 121 1.89 8.39 -10.93
N ASP A 122 2.44 8.69 -12.10
CA ASP A 122 3.84 8.36 -12.43
C ASP A 122 4.87 9.41 -11.93
N SER A 123 4.42 10.47 -11.25
CA SER A 123 5.29 11.42 -10.52
C SER A 123 5.71 10.88 -9.15
N CYS A 124 6.05 9.59 -9.08
CA CYS A 124 6.37 8.86 -7.86
C CYS A 124 7.88 8.90 -7.60
N THR A 125 8.29 9.34 -6.41
CA THR A 125 9.71 9.47 -6.00
C THR A 125 10.06 8.64 -4.77
N GLY A 126 9.05 8.07 -4.12
CA GLY A 126 9.19 7.23 -2.93
C GLY A 126 8.25 6.04 -2.94
N ALA A 127 8.73 4.93 -2.39
CA ALA A 127 7.88 3.79 -2.11
C ALA A 127 8.20 3.16 -0.75
N ARG A 128 7.22 2.50 -0.14
CA ARG A 128 7.39 1.78 1.13
C ARG A 128 6.75 0.41 1.02
N LEU A 129 7.53 -0.64 1.18
CA LEU A 129 7.01 -1.99 1.28
C LEU A 129 6.71 -2.30 2.74
N LEU A 130 5.49 -2.72 3.05
CA LEU A 130 5.01 -3.03 4.40
C LEU A 130 4.84 -4.53 4.57
N PHE A 131 5.42 -5.07 5.64
CA PHE A 131 5.38 -6.50 5.95
C PHE A 131 5.66 -6.75 7.44
N ARG A 132 5.46 -7.99 7.90
CA ARG A 132 5.88 -8.50 9.21
C ARG A 132 6.69 -9.77 9.00
N SER A 133 7.77 -9.96 9.76
CA SER A 133 8.70 -11.09 9.61
C SER A 133 9.19 -11.61 10.95
N PRO A 134 8.37 -12.42 11.67
CA PRO A 134 8.75 -12.99 12.96
C PRO A 134 9.94 -13.94 12.86
N GLY A 135 10.01 -14.73 11.78
CA GLY A 135 11.21 -15.46 11.41
C GLY A 135 12.14 -14.63 10.51
N GLU A 136 13.42 -15.01 10.47
CA GLU A 136 14.38 -14.45 9.52
C GLU A 136 13.92 -14.69 8.08
N SER A 137 14.03 -13.68 7.23
CA SER A 137 13.58 -13.77 5.85
C SER A 137 14.52 -13.06 4.89
N ARG A 138 14.35 -13.32 3.60
CA ARG A 138 15.12 -12.69 2.53
C ARG A 138 14.21 -12.12 1.46
N ILE A 139 14.31 -10.81 1.23
CA ILE A 139 13.48 -10.08 0.26
C ILE A 139 14.38 -9.46 -0.82
N GLU A 140 14.03 -9.66 -2.08
CA GLU A 140 14.57 -8.90 -3.22
C GLU A 140 13.59 -7.81 -3.62
N VAL A 141 14.11 -6.60 -3.82
CA VAL A 141 13.37 -5.46 -4.38
C VAL A 141 14.00 -5.08 -5.70
N THR A 142 13.19 -5.00 -6.75
CA THR A 142 13.60 -4.52 -8.07
C THR A 142 12.89 -3.20 -8.39
N LEU A 143 13.67 -2.15 -8.63
CA LEU A 143 13.19 -0.83 -9.05
C LEU A 143 13.27 -0.71 -10.58
N ASN A 144 12.18 -0.28 -11.21
CA ASN A 144 12.06 -0.03 -12.65
C ASN A 144 12.63 -1.18 -13.49
N ASP A 145 12.33 -2.42 -13.06
CA ASP A 145 12.73 -3.69 -13.69
C ASP A 145 14.24 -3.92 -13.90
N THR A 146 15.08 -3.05 -13.36
CA THR A 146 16.52 -3.00 -13.66
C THR A 146 17.36 -3.09 -12.39
N LEU A 147 17.20 -2.15 -11.46
CA LEU A 147 18.01 -2.08 -10.26
C LEU A 147 17.48 -3.03 -9.19
N ARG A 148 18.27 -4.05 -8.85
CA ARG A 148 17.90 -5.06 -7.85
C ARG A 148 18.70 -4.90 -6.56
N ARG A 149 18.05 -5.12 -5.43
CA ARG A 149 18.69 -5.18 -4.12
C ARG A 149 18.05 -6.24 -3.26
N THR A 150 18.87 -7.04 -2.60
CA THR A 150 18.42 -8.04 -1.63
C THR A 150 18.63 -7.54 -0.20
N PHE A 151 17.70 -7.90 0.67
CA PHE A 151 17.69 -7.57 2.08
C PHE A 151 17.54 -8.87 2.87
N ASP A 152 18.49 -9.12 3.76
CA ASP A 152 18.34 -10.11 4.82
C ASP A 152 17.63 -9.42 6.00
N ILE A 153 16.50 -9.97 6.40
CA ILE A 153 15.58 -9.37 7.37
C ILE A 153 15.68 -10.17 8.68
N PRO A 154 16.19 -9.56 9.76
CA PRO A 154 16.19 -10.18 11.08
C PRO A 154 14.76 -10.45 11.57
N ALA A 155 14.60 -11.55 12.33
CA ALA A 155 13.38 -11.91 13.04
C ALA A 155 12.87 -10.78 13.94
N ASP A 156 11.58 -10.42 13.80
CA ASP A 156 10.90 -9.42 14.63
C ASP A 156 9.38 -9.48 14.48
N GLU A 157 8.70 -9.29 15.59
CA GLU A 157 7.24 -9.27 15.70
C GLU A 157 6.62 -7.98 15.15
N ALA A 158 7.38 -6.88 15.11
CA ALA A 158 6.91 -5.59 14.65
C ALA A 158 6.64 -5.55 13.14
N VAL A 159 5.68 -4.71 12.76
CA VAL A 159 5.50 -4.34 11.35
C VAL A 159 6.73 -3.55 10.90
N ARG A 160 7.31 -3.98 9.79
CA ARG A 160 8.52 -3.41 9.19
C ARG A 160 8.21 -2.74 7.87
N GLN A 161 9.15 -1.90 7.46
CA GLN A 161 9.13 -1.29 6.14
C GLN A 161 10.50 -1.29 5.47
N ILE A 162 10.52 -1.51 4.15
CA ILE A 162 11.65 -1.12 3.30
C ILE A 162 11.27 0.18 2.61
N VAL A 163 12.09 1.22 2.79
CA VAL A 163 11.90 2.53 2.14
C VAL A 163 12.75 2.60 0.89
N ILE A 164 12.12 2.95 -0.23
CA ILE A 164 12.75 3.15 -1.53
C ILE A 164 12.61 4.64 -1.89
N ARG A 165 13.71 5.25 -2.31
CA ARG A 165 13.79 6.64 -2.78
C ARG A 165 14.50 6.63 -4.13
N ALA A 166 13.90 7.25 -5.14
CA ALA A 166 14.49 7.40 -6.46
C ALA A 166 13.95 8.66 -7.14
N PRO A 167 14.67 9.25 -8.11
CA PRO A 167 14.16 10.38 -8.88
C PRO A 167 12.84 10.06 -9.60
N HIS A 168 12.63 8.79 -9.96
CA HIS A 168 11.42 8.30 -10.59
C HIS A 168 11.22 6.81 -10.31
N ILE A 169 10.04 6.44 -9.84
CA ILE A 169 9.61 5.06 -9.60
C ILE A 169 8.44 4.80 -10.53
N HIS A 170 8.69 4.20 -11.69
CA HIS A 170 7.64 3.73 -12.59
C HIS A 170 7.06 2.40 -12.09
N ALA A 171 7.95 1.50 -11.66
CA ALA A 171 7.57 0.18 -11.21
C ALA A 171 8.43 -0.30 -10.04
N LEU A 172 7.83 -1.12 -9.19
CA LEU A 172 8.50 -1.77 -8.08
C LEU A 172 8.08 -3.23 -8.01
N THR A 173 9.04 -4.14 -7.94
CA THR A 173 8.80 -5.55 -7.67
C THR A 173 9.36 -5.90 -6.30
N CYS A 174 8.53 -6.52 -5.47
CA CYS A 174 8.94 -7.20 -4.25
C CYS A 174 8.90 -8.70 -4.50
N ARG A 175 9.98 -9.41 -4.17
CA ARG A 175 10.05 -10.87 -4.23
C ARG A 175 10.57 -11.41 -2.90
N VAL A 176 9.79 -12.28 -2.27
CA VAL A 176 10.19 -12.98 -1.04
C VAL A 176 11.00 -14.21 -1.45
N LEU A 177 12.33 -14.11 -1.42
CA LEU A 177 13.23 -15.21 -1.80
C LEU A 177 13.11 -16.37 -0.82
N THR A 178 13.16 -16.04 0.47
CA THR A 178 13.03 -17.02 1.57
C THR A 178 12.07 -16.44 2.61
N PRO A 179 10.86 -16.98 2.76
CA PRO A 179 9.91 -16.51 3.76
C PRO A 179 10.30 -17.06 5.14
N GLY A 180 10.38 -16.17 6.13
CA GLY A 180 10.48 -16.56 7.53
C GLY A 180 9.16 -17.13 8.03
N GLU A 181 9.21 -17.91 9.11
CA GLU A 181 7.98 -18.37 9.78
C GLU A 181 7.10 -17.17 10.17
N GLY A 182 5.80 -17.29 9.89
CA GLY A 182 4.84 -16.23 10.19
C GLY A 182 4.98 -14.96 9.34
N PHE A 183 5.72 -14.98 8.23
CA PHE A 183 5.83 -13.82 7.34
C PHE A 183 4.46 -13.38 6.80
N ILE A 184 4.20 -12.08 6.82
CA ILE A 184 3.01 -11.46 6.26
C ILE A 184 3.42 -10.29 5.37
N GLY A 185 2.98 -10.29 4.11
CA GLY A 185 3.06 -9.13 3.22
C GLY A 185 1.77 -8.31 3.27
N TYR A 186 1.90 -6.99 3.47
CA TYR A 186 0.74 -6.08 3.52
C TYR A 186 0.54 -5.33 2.20
N GLY A 187 1.62 -4.76 1.65
CA GLY A 187 1.56 -4.05 0.38
C GLY A 187 2.66 -3.02 0.20
N GLY A 188 2.49 -2.16 -0.81
CA GLY A 188 3.36 -1.03 -1.11
C GLY A 188 2.60 0.29 -0.96
N ILE A 189 3.26 1.34 -0.48
CA ILE A 189 2.77 2.73 -0.58
C ILE A 189 3.64 3.45 -1.59
N PHE A 190 3.03 4.03 -2.62
CA PHE A 190 3.71 4.78 -3.68
C PHE A 190 3.40 6.28 -3.53
N GLU A 191 4.45 7.09 -3.38
CA GLU A 191 4.34 8.49 -2.99
C GLU A 191 5.30 9.41 -3.77
N GLY A 192 4.90 10.66 -3.94
CA GLY A 192 5.75 11.79 -4.30
C GLY A 192 5.77 12.85 -3.20
N ASP A 193 6.59 13.87 -3.37
CA ASP A 193 6.66 14.98 -2.41
C ASP A 193 5.39 15.83 -2.49
N GLY A 194 4.64 15.92 -1.38
CA GLY A 194 3.37 16.64 -1.30
C GLY A 194 2.25 15.76 -0.74
N VAL A 195 1.12 15.67 -1.45
CA VAL A 195 -0.05 14.92 -0.99
C VAL A 195 0.00 13.46 -1.43
N VAL A 196 -0.28 12.56 -0.48
CA VAL A 196 -0.48 11.13 -0.70
C VAL A 196 -1.87 10.76 -0.23
N VAL A 197 -2.65 10.09 -1.09
CA VAL A 197 -3.99 9.60 -0.76
C VAL A 197 -4.02 8.08 -0.87
N ASP A 198 -4.04 7.42 0.28
CA ASP A 198 -4.19 5.98 0.39
C ASP A 198 -5.67 5.60 0.29
N ASN A 199 -5.96 4.55 -0.46
CA ASN A 199 -7.30 3.96 -0.53
C ASN A 199 -7.32 2.61 0.18
N TYR A 200 -8.06 2.54 1.29
CA TYR A 200 -8.27 1.34 2.09
C TYR A 200 -9.74 0.93 1.98
N SER A 201 -10.05 0.10 0.99
CA SER A 201 -11.38 -0.46 0.79
C SER A 201 -11.53 -1.80 1.52
N VAL A 202 -12.52 -1.89 2.41
CA VAL A 202 -12.94 -3.13 3.08
C VAL A 202 -14.42 -3.37 2.78
N ARG A 203 -14.72 -4.29 1.84
CA ARG A 203 -16.10 -4.66 1.49
C ARG A 203 -16.92 -5.02 2.73
N SER A 204 -18.17 -4.58 2.77
CA SER A 204 -19.14 -4.96 3.81
C SER A 204 -18.74 -4.60 5.24
N ASN A 205 -17.77 -3.70 5.42
CA ASN A 205 -17.49 -3.13 6.74
C ASN A 205 -18.52 -2.03 7.04
N ASN A 206 -19.25 -2.15 8.15
CA ASN A 206 -20.14 -1.11 8.69
C ASN A 206 -19.39 -0.11 9.60
N GLY A 207 -18.05 -0.15 9.61
CA GLY A 207 -17.18 0.64 10.46
C GLY A 207 -16.89 0.02 11.83
N GLN A 208 -17.26 -1.25 12.06
CA GLN A 208 -17.03 -1.97 13.33
C GLN A 208 -16.04 -3.13 13.24
N ALA A 209 -15.48 -3.41 12.05
CA ALA A 209 -14.55 -4.52 11.84
C ALA A 209 -13.19 -4.31 12.52
#